data_AF-A0A2T2N1D5-F1
#
_entry.id   AF-A0A2T2N1D5-F1
#
_cell.length_a   1.000
_cell.length_b   1.000
_cell.length_c   1.000
_cell.angle_alpha   90.00
_cell.angle_beta   90.00
_cell.angle_gamma   90.00
#
_symmetry.space_group_name_H-M   'P 1'
#
loop_
_entity.id
_entity.type
_entity.pdbx_description
1 polymer ?
#
loop_
_entity_poly.entity_id
_entity_poly.type
_entity_poly.pdbx_seq_one_letter_code
_entity_poly.pdbx_strand_id
1 'polypeptide(L)'
;MASSDQSRNHAEPSPSPPEVQAFRDSLHAISNEAEQFEACVAMRNQLFDQQSDLELHFARVEKVMLAECARYKEAKRGWSNKRDPDTNTKKWQRFVDIASMGASRKRECLAPLTKASLNPC
;
A
#
# COMPACT_ATOMS: atom_id res chain seq x y z
N MET A 1 21.31 -37.23 23.29
CA MET A 1 20.24 -37.99 22.60
C MET A 1 18.95 -37.18 22.70
N ALA A 2 18.36 -36.85 21.53
CA ALA A 2 17.02 -36.34 21.18
C ALA A 2 16.33 -35.32 22.12
N SER A 3 16.04 -34.06 21.76
CA SER A 3 15.39 -33.47 20.58
C SER A 3 14.00 -34.02 20.26
N SER A 4 12.98 -33.33 20.80
CA SER A 4 11.54 -33.31 20.44
C SER A 4 10.94 -32.12 21.20
N ASP A 5 10.07 -31.27 20.70
CA ASP A 5 9.29 -31.25 19.46
C ASP A 5 9.06 -29.80 19.04
N GLN A 6 9.36 -29.53 17.79
CA GLN A 6 9.07 -28.25 17.16
C GLN A 6 7.59 -28.27 16.75
N SER A 7 6.73 -27.75 17.63
CA SER A 7 5.33 -27.45 17.29
C SER A 7 5.31 -26.29 16.30
N ARG A 8 5.51 -26.64 15.04
CA ARG A 8 5.37 -25.77 13.88
C ARG A 8 3.85 -25.58 13.72
N ASN A 9 3.32 -24.55 14.37
CA ASN A 9 1.98 -24.05 14.10
C ASN A 9 1.93 -23.59 12.64
N HIS A 10 1.62 -24.53 11.73
CA HIS A 10 1.10 -24.20 10.42
C HIS A 10 -0.31 -23.68 10.66
N ALA A 11 -0.42 -22.37 10.90
CA ALA A 11 -1.68 -21.68 10.69
C ALA A 11 -2.01 -21.86 9.20
N GLU A 12 -3.01 -22.69 8.92
CA GLU A 12 -3.64 -22.77 7.60
C GLU A 12 -3.94 -21.34 7.10
N PRO A 13 -3.62 -21.00 5.84
CA PRO A 13 -3.90 -19.66 5.33
C PRO A 13 -5.41 -19.46 5.36
N SER A 14 -5.89 -18.48 6.14
CA SER A 14 -7.29 -18.10 6.08
C SER A 14 -7.66 -17.80 4.63
N PRO A 15 -8.81 -18.28 4.11
CA PRO A 15 -9.20 -18.00 2.74
C PRO A 15 -9.22 -16.48 2.52
N SER A 16 -8.54 -16.04 1.46
CA SER A 16 -8.52 -14.62 1.12
C SER A 16 -9.93 -14.14 0.77
N PRO A 17 -10.26 -12.85 1.03
CA PRO A 17 -11.54 -12.28 0.62
C PRO A 17 -11.83 -12.56 -0.87
N PRO A 18 -13.10 -12.73 -1.26
CA PRO A 18 -13.46 -13.07 -2.65
C PRO A 18 -12.84 -12.13 -3.70
N GLU A 19 -12.72 -10.85 -3.38
CA GLU A 19 -12.10 -9.83 -4.25
C GLU A 19 -10.61 -10.06 -4.48
N VAL A 20 -9.89 -10.49 -3.43
CA VAL A 20 -8.46 -10.80 -3.51
C VAL A 20 -8.23 -12.07 -4.32
N GLN A 21 -9.12 -13.06 -4.17
CA GLN A 21 -9.05 -14.28 -4.96
C GLN A 21 -9.36 -14.00 -6.43
N ALA A 22 -10.41 -13.23 -6.73
CA ALA A 22 -10.76 -12.83 -8.10
C ALA A 22 -9.62 -12.06 -8.78
N PHE A 23 -8.95 -11.16 -8.06
CA PHE A 23 -7.79 -10.46 -8.61
C PHE A 23 -6.62 -11.41 -8.88
N ARG A 24 -6.33 -12.34 -7.97
CA ARG A 24 -5.31 -13.38 -8.18
C ARG A 24 -5.60 -14.23 -9.42
N ASP A 25 -6.85 -14.67 -9.58
CA ASP A 25 -7.28 -15.46 -10.73
C ASP A 25 -7.12 -14.66 -12.02
N SER A 26 -7.45 -13.36 -11.99
CA SER A 26 -7.24 -12.46 -13.14
C SER A 26 -5.76 -12.33 -13.52
N LEU A 27 -4.84 -12.26 -12.55
CA LEU A 27 -3.40 -12.19 -12.81
C LEU A 27 -2.85 -13.51 -13.37
N HIS A 28 -3.37 -14.64 -12.92
CA HIS A 28 -2.99 -15.97 -13.44
C HIS A 28 -3.49 -16.22 -14.88
N ALA A 29 -4.56 -15.54 -15.30
CA ALA A 29 -5.07 -15.62 -16.66
C ALA A 29 -4.23 -14.79 -17.67
N ILE A 30 -3.40 -13.85 -17.20
CA ILE A 30 -2.56 -13.00 -18.05
C ILE A 30 -1.22 -13.71 -18.30
N SER A 31 -0.90 -13.96 -19.58
CA SER A 31 0.35 -14.64 -19.99
C SER A 31 1.53 -13.69 -20.18
N ASN A 32 1.28 -12.39 -20.37
CA ASN A 32 2.29 -11.37 -20.59
C ASN A 32 2.65 -10.66 -19.28
N GLU A 33 3.91 -10.72 -18.87
CA GLU A 33 4.39 -10.09 -17.63
C GLU A 33 4.17 -8.57 -17.60
N ALA A 34 4.31 -7.89 -18.75
CA ALA A 34 4.07 -6.45 -18.81
C ALA A 34 2.59 -6.11 -18.56
N GLU A 35 1.67 -6.88 -19.14
CA GLU A 35 0.23 -6.71 -18.89
C GLU A 35 -0.14 -7.07 -17.45
N GLN A 36 0.51 -8.09 -16.87
CA GLN A 36 0.33 -8.47 -15.48
C GLN A 36 0.79 -7.34 -14.53
N PHE A 37 1.90 -6.68 -14.86
CA PHE A 37 2.37 -5.50 -14.13
C PHE A 37 1.39 -4.33 -14.23
N GLU A 38 0.89 -4.01 -15.42
CA GLU A 38 -0.10 -2.95 -15.60
C GLU A 38 -1.40 -3.25 -14.84
N ALA A 39 -1.86 -4.50 -14.83
CA ALA A 39 -3.01 -4.93 -14.03
C ALA A 39 -2.78 -4.72 -12.52
N CYS A 40 -1.57 -4.99 -12.03
CA CYS A 40 -1.18 -4.70 -10.64
C CYS A 40 -1.21 -3.20 -10.34
N VAL A 41 -0.67 -2.37 -11.24
CA VAL A 41 -0.68 -0.90 -11.07
C VAL A 41 -2.11 -0.37 -11.08
N ALA A 42 -2.95 -0.84 -11.99
CA ALA A 42 -4.35 -0.44 -12.10
C ALA A 42 -5.13 -0.76 -10.82
N MET A 43 -5.03 -2.01 -10.32
CA MET A 43 -5.68 -2.42 -9.07
C MET A 43 -5.21 -1.59 -7.87
N ARG A 44 -3.90 -1.34 -7.78
CA ARG A 44 -3.33 -0.49 -6.72
C ARG A 44 -3.90 0.93 -6.77
N ASN A 45 -3.97 1.54 -7.96
CA ASN A 45 -4.48 2.90 -8.12
C ASN A 45 -5.98 2.96 -7.76
N GLN A 46 -6.77 1.96 -8.18
CA GLN A 46 -8.18 1.84 -7.82
C GLN A 46 -8.37 1.80 -6.29
N LEU A 47 -7.56 1.03 -5.57
CA LEU A 47 -7.62 0.97 -4.10
C LEU A 47 -7.25 2.31 -3.46
N PHE A 48 -6.28 3.05 -4.02
CA PHE A 48 -5.95 4.39 -3.55
C PHE A 48 -7.08 5.39 -3.76
N ASP A 49 -7.77 5.33 -4.90
CA ASP A 49 -8.91 6.18 -5.20
C ASP A 49 -10.05 5.90 -4.21
N GLN A 50 -10.38 4.63 -3.98
CA GLN A 50 -11.37 4.21 -2.99
C GLN A 50 -11.03 4.68 -1.57
N GLN A 51 -9.76 4.56 -1.16
CA GLN A 51 -9.32 5.06 0.14
C GLN A 51 -9.47 6.58 0.24
N SER A 52 -9.08 7.31 -0.80
CA SER A 52 -9.16 8.77 -0.84
C SER A 52 -10.61 9.26 -0.75
N ASP A 53 -11.51 8.61 -1.47
CA ASP A 53 -12.95 8.89 -1.41
C ASP A 53 -13.53 8.61 -0.02
N LEU A 54 -13.12 7.52 0.61
CA LEU A 54 -13.55 7.17 1.96
C LEU A 54 -13.03 8.19 3.00
N GLU A 55 -11.77 8.60 2.90
CA GLU A 55 -11.18 9.64 3.76
C GLU A 55 -11.91 10.99 3.59
N LEU A 56 -12.22 11.37 2.35
CA LEU A 56 -12.99 12.56 2.04
C LEU A 56 -14.42 12.47 2.61
N HIS A 57 -15.05 11.30 2.53
CA HIS A 57 -16.36 11.04 3.11
C HIS A 57 -16.33 11.21 4.64
N PHE A 58 -15.36 10.60 5.32
CA PHE A 58 -15.18 10.78 6.77
C PHE A 58 -14.97 12.25 7.13
N ALA A 59 -14.14 12.99 6.40
CA ALA A 59 -13.91 14.41 6.66
C ALA A 59 -15.20 15.24 6.51
N ARG A 60 -16.04 14.93 5.52
CA ARG A 60 -17.32 15.61 5.30
C ARG A 60 -18.31 15.33 6.43
N VAL A 61 -18.48 14.06 6.81
CA VAL A 61 -19.35 13.67 7.92
C VAL A 61 -18.86 14.29 9.22
N GLU A 62 -17.56 14.24 9.47
CA GLU A 62 -16.95 14.81 10.67
C GLU A 62 -17.16 16.32 10.77
N LYS A 63 -17.14 17.04 9.64
CA LYS A 63 -17.48 18.48 9.61
C LYS A 63 -18.91 18.72 10.10
N VAL A 64 -19.86 17.88 9.70
CA VAL A 64 -21.25 17.95 10.18
C VAL A 64 -21.30 17.62 11.68
N MET A 65 -20.64 16.55 12.13
CA MET A 65 -20.59 16.20 13.56
C MET A 65 -20.03 17.34 14.42
N LEU A 66 -19.02 18.05 13.94
CA LEU A 66 -18.43 19.21 14.61
C LEU A 66 -19.36 20.43 14.65
N ALA A 67 -20.20 20.61 13.64
CA ALA A 67 -21.17 21.70 13.57
C ALA A 67 -22.38 21.43 14.48
N GLU A 68 -22.89 20.20 14.44
CA GLU A 68 -24.17 19.84 15.07
C GLU A 68 -24.04 19.31 16.50
N CYS A 69 -22.88 18.75 16.88
CA CYS A 69 -22.71 18.11 18.19
C CYS A 69 -21.63 18.81 19.04
N ALA A 70 -22.07 19.71 19.92
CA ALA A 70 -21.19 20.44 20.84
C ALA A 70 -20.34 19.50 21.73
N ARG A 71 -20.93 18.40 22.24
CA ARG A 71 -20.19 17.41 23.04
C ARG A 71 -19.07 16.73 22.25
N TYR A 72 -19.33 16.37 20.99
CA TYR A 72 -18.34 15.78 20.11
C TYR A 72 -17.21 16.77 19.79
N LYS A 73 -17.56 18.03 19.51
CA LYS A 73 -16.61 19.12 19.28
C LYS A 73 -15.65 19.30 20.46
N GLU A 74 -16.17 19.35 21.69
CA GLU A 74 -15.35 19.50 22.89
C GLU A 74 -14.47 18.26 23.15
N ALA A 75 -15.01 17.05 22.97
CA ALA A 75 -14.21 15.82 23.08
C ALA A 75 -13.05 15.78 22.08
N LYS A 76 -13.28 16.22 20.83
CA LYS A 76 -12.26 16.23 19.79
C LYS A 76 -11.14 17.24 20.05
N ARG A 77 -11.41 18.40 20.66
CA ARG A 77 -10.37 19.35 21.09
C ARG A 77 -9.35 18.70 22.03
N GLY A 78 -9.79 17.74 22.86
CA GLY A 78 -8.90 16.95 23.72
C GLY A 78 -8.06 15.91 22.97
N TRP A 79 -8.49 15.44 21.80
CA TRP A 79 -7.75 14.48 20.97
C TRP A 79 -6.63 15.11 20.15
N SER A 80 -6.81 16.33 19.67
CA SER A 80 -5.79 17.04 18.87
C SER A 80 -4.47 17.23 19.62
N ASN A 81 -4.49 17.27 20.95
CA ASN A 81 -3.29 17.38 21.78
C ASN A 81 -2.50 16.05 21.91
N LYS A 82 -3.02 14.94 21.37
CA LYS A 82 -2.39 13.61 21.39
C LYS A 82 -1.98 13.10 20.01
N ARG A 83 -2.18 13.89 18.94
CA ARG A 83 -1.78 13.48 17.59
C ARG A 83 -0.26 13.64 17.50
N ASP A 84 0.45 12.51 17.49
CA ASP A 84 1.90 12.48 17.30
C ASP A 84 2.26 13.27 16.03
N PRO A 85 2.98 14.41 16.15
CA PRO A 85 3.37 15.22 14.99
C PRO A 85 4.18 14.42 13.96
N ASP A 86 4.75 13.28 14.38
CA ASP A 86 5.53 12.38 13.54
C ASP A 86 4.68 11.50 12.60
N THR A 87 3.35 11.47 12.76
CA THR A 87 2.51 10.55 11.96
C THR A 87 2.49 10.91 10.46
N ASN A 88 2.44 12.21 10.14
CA ASN A 88 2.48 12.67 8.74
C ASN A 88 3.90 12.59 8.18
N THR A 89 4.91 12.87 9.00
CA THR A 89 6.33 12.72 8.65
C THR A 89 6.66 11.27 8.30
N LYS A 90 6.20 10.30 9.11
CA LYS A 90 6.35 8.86 8.85
C LYS A 90 5.66 8.43 7.55
N LYS A 91 4.45 8.94 7.27
CA LYS A 91 3.72 8.63 6.02
C LYS A 91 4.44 9.19 4.80
N TRP A 92 4.94 10.43 4.88
CA TRP A 92 5.73 11.06 3.82
C TRP A 92 7.05 10.33 3.60
N GLN A 93 7.78 9.99 4.66
CA GLN A 93 9.03 9.25 4.58
C GLN A 93 8.82 7.90 3.90
N ARG A 94 7.78 7.16 4.28
CA ARG A 94 7.44 5.88 3.64
C ARG A 94 7.16 6.01 2.14
N PHE A 95 6.49 7.10 1.73
CA PHE A 95 6.27 7.39 0.31
C PHE A 95 7.60 7.67 -0.42
N VAL A 96 8.47 8.51 0.16
CA VAL A 96 9.80 8.84 -0.38
C VAL A 96 10.69 7.61 -0.51
N ASP A 97 10.67 6.71 0.48
CA ASP A 97 11.46 5.48 0.48
C ASP A 97 11.03 4.56 -0.67
N ILE A 98 9.72 4.38 -0.87
CA ILE A 98 9.16 3.59 -1.97
C ILE A 98 9.56 4.20 -3.34
N ALA A 99 9.44 5.52 -3.49
CA ALA A 99 9.82 6.21 -4.72
C ALA A 99 11.33 6.07 -5.02
N SER A 100 12.16 6.14 -3.98
CA SER A 100 13.61 6.02 -4.09
C SER A 100 14.03 4.59 -4.47
N MET A 101 13.38 3.57 -3.91
CA MET A 101 13.61 2.17 -4.30
C MET A 101 13.28 1.92 -5.78
N GLY A 102 12.22 2.54 -6.30
CA GLY A 102 11.87 2.48 -7.73
C GLY A 102 12.94 3.11 -8.63
N ALA A 103 13.49 4.27 -8.22
CA ALA A 103 14.56 4.95 -8.96
C ALA A 103 15.87 4.16 -8.98
N SER A 104 16.19 3.45 -7.89
CA SER A 104 17.35 2.55 -7.83
C SER A 104 17.17 1.33 -8.72
N ARG A 105 16.01 0.65 -8.64
CA ARG A 105 15.69 -0.48 -9.53
C ARG A 105 15.74 -0.09 -11.00
N LYS A 106 15.21 1.09 -11.36
CA LYS A 106 15.31 1.59 -12.74
C LYS A 106 16.77 1.74 -13.19
N ARG A 107 17.65 2.27 -12.34
CA ARG A 107 19.09 2.39 -12.65
C ARG A 107 19.75 1.01 -12.83
N GLU A 108 19.44 0.06 -11.97
CA GLU A 108 19.97 -1.31 -12.04
C GLU A 108 19.54 -2.03 -13.31
N CYS A 109 18.26 -1.89 -13.72
CA CYS A 109 17.75 -2.48 -14.96
C CYS A 109 18.28 -1.79 -16.22
N LEU A 110 18.58 -0.49 -16.18
CA LEU A 110 19.09 0.26 -17.33
C LEU A 110 20.61 0.18 -17.49
N ALA A 111 21.36 -0.17 -16.43
CA ALA A 111 22.83 -0.26 -16.49
C ALA A 111 23.36 -1.31 -17.49
N PRO A 112 22.75 -2.50 -17.65
CA PRO A 112 23.14 -3.45 -18.70
C PRO A 112 22.87 -2.91 -20.12
N LEU A 113 21.77 -2.18 -20.32
CA LEU A 113 21.36 -1.65 -21.62
C LEU A 113 22.29 -0.52 -22.10
N THR A 114 22.77 0.31 -21.19
CA THR A 114 23.75 1.37 -21.51
C THR A 114 25.12 0.79 -21.84
N LYS A 115 25.53 -0.31 -21.20
CA LYS A 115 26.78 -1.01 -21.53
C LYS A 115 26.75 -1.65 -22.92
N ALA A 116 25.60 -2.21 -23.33
CA ALA A 116 25.44 -2.80 -24.65
C ALA A 116 25.53 -1.74 -25.78
N SER A 117 25.09 -0.51 -25.54
CA SER A 117 25.17 0.58 -26.52
C SER A 117 26.56 1.21 -26.69
N LEU A 118 27.50 0.98 -25.77
CA LEU A 118 28.84 1.57 -25.77
C LEU A 118 29.93 0.65 -26.33
N ASN A 119 29.58 -0.59 -26.70
CA ASN A 119 30.45 -1.48 -27.47
C ASN A 119 29.94 -1.55 -28.92
N PRO A 120 30.30 -0.59 -29.79
CA PRO A 120 30.15 -0.81 -31.21
C PRO A 120 31.11 -1.92 -31.64
N CYS A 121 30.61 -2.87 -32.44
CA CYS A 121 31.44 -3.83 -33.17
C CYS A 121 32.51 -3.12 -34.00
#